data_AF-K1RJ74-F1
#
_entry.id   AF-K1RJ74-F1
#
_cell.length_a   1.000
_cell.length_b   1.000
_cell.length_c   1.000
_cell.angle_alpha   90.00
_cell.angle_beta   90.00
_cell.angle_gamma   90.00
#
_symmetry.space_group_name_H-M   'P 1'
#
loop_
_entity.id
_entity.type
_entity.pdbx_description
1 polymer ?
#
loop_
_entity_poly.entity_id
_entity_poly.type
_entity_poly.pdbx_seq_one_letter_code
_entity_poly.pdbx_strand_id
1 'polypeptide(L)'
;MNGATTIQERLKDLRLNKGLKLEELAEQTGISKSALGSYEKDDYKEINHGNLILLADFYGVSLDYLFCRTENRAEINTPLRELHLSDEMVALLKSGRINNRLLC
;
A
#
# COMPACT_ATOMS: atom_id res chain seq x y z
N MET A 1 17.18 9.66 5.79
CA MET A 1 15.95 9.81 6.58
C MET A 1 15.10 8.57 6.31
N ASN A 2 15.15 7.57 7.17
CA ASN A 2 14.33 6.35 7.03
C ASN A 2 12.95 6.64 7.63
N GLY A 3 12.12 7.41 6.93
CA GLY A 3 10.71 7.55 7.29
C GLY A 3 9.97 6.31 6.82
N ALA A 4 9.79 5.32 7.70
CA ALA A 4 8.92 4.19 7.38
C ALA A 4 7.49 4.73 7.33
N THR A 5 6.88 4.75 6.14
CA THR A 5 5.48 5.15 5.97
C THR A 5 4.61 4.32 6.91
N THR A 6 3.76 4.97 7.70
CA THR A 6 2.86 4.27 8.62
C THR A 6 1.63 3.74 7.87
N ILE A 7 0.89 2.82 8.48
CA ILE A 7 -0.39 2.35 7.91
C ILE A 7 -1.39 3.51 7.74
N GLN A 8 -1.35 4.49 8.65
CA GLN A 8 -2.20 5.68 8.63
C GLN A 8 -1.91 6.54 7.40
N GLU A 9 -0.63 6.81 7.14
CA GLU A 9 -0.18 7.54 5.95
C GLU A 9 -0.54 6.76 4.68
N ARG A 10 -0.31 5.44 4.67
CA ARG A 10 -0.65 4.55 3.54
C ARG A 10 -2.14 4.60 3.20
N LEU A 11 -3.01 4.54 4.21
CA LEU A 11 -4.46 4.62 4.04
C LEU A 11 -4.90 5.97 3.46
N LYS A 12 -4.33 7.05 3.99
CA LYS A 12 -4.60 8.41 3.50
C LYS A 12 -4.15 8.58 2.06
N ASP A 13 -2.96 8.11 1.72
CA ASP A 13 -2.43 8.18 0.36
C ASP A 13 -3.27 7.35 -0.61
N LEU A 14 -3.72 6.16 -0.22
CA LEU A 14 -4.61 5.33 -1.03
C LEU A 14 -5.95 6.03 -1.32
N ARG A 15 -6.55 6.68 -0.32
CA ARG A 15 -7.76 7.47 -0.50
C ARG A 15 -7.55 8.64 -1.45
N LEU A 16 -6.47 9.41 -1.25
CA LEU A 16 -6.15 10.59 -2.05
C LEU A 16 -5.81 10.24 -3.50
N ASN A 17 -5.10 9.13 -3.73
CA ASN A 17 -4.80 8.63 -5.08
C ASN A 17 -6.05 8.23 -5.87
N LYS A 18 -7.13 7.82 -5.18
CA LYS A 18 -8.44 7.61 -5.80
C LYS A 18 -9.26 8.89 -5.96
N GLY A 19 -8.76 10.04 -5.49
CA GLY A 19 -9.46 11.33 -5.54
C GLY A 19 -10.64 11.44 -4.58
N LEU A 20 -10.72 10.59 -3.55
CA LEU A 20 -11.88 10.48 -2.67
C LEU A 20 -11.78 11.38 -1.44
N LYS A 21 -12.92 11.95 -1.04
CA LYS A 21 -13.15 12.51 0.30
C LYS A 21 -13.48 11.40 1.30
N LEU A 22 -13.41 11.70 2.60
CA LEU A 22 -13.74 10.73 3.65
C LEU A 22 -15.22 10.33 3.62
N GLU A 23 -16.10 11.25 3.24
CA GLU A 23 -17.53 11.01 3.03
C GLU A 23 -17.77 9.97 1.95
N GLU A 24 -17.12 10.13 0.80
CA GLU A 24 -17.28 9.23 -0.35
C GLU A 24 -16.69 7.85 -0.06
N LEU A 25 -15.58 7.79 0.67
CA LEU A 25 -15.02 6.53 1.15
C LEU A 25 -15.96 5.83 2.15
N ALA A 26 -16.59 6.60 3.04
CA ALA A 26 -17.56 6.08 3.99
C ALA A 26 -18.78 5.47 3.30
N GLU A 27 -19.31 6.15 2.28
CA GLU A 27 -20.44 5.65 1.48
C GLU A 27 -20.09 4.35 0.74
N GLN A 28 -18.88 4.25 0.20
CA GLN A 28 -18.46 3.07 -0.58
C GLN A 28 -18.04 1.87 0.28
N THR A 29 -17.47 2.11 1.46
CA THR A 29 -16.99 1.04 2.35
C THR A 29 -17.97 0.70 3.47
N GLY A 30 -18.96 1.55 3.74
CA GLY A 30 -19.83 1.42 4.91
C GLY A 30 -19.14 1.70 6.25
N ILE A 31 -17.85 2.07 6.26
CA ILE A 31 -17.12 2.49 7.45
C ILE A 31 -17.50 3.94 7.74
N SER A 32 -17.81 4.28 8.99
CA SER A 32 -18.17 5.66 9.32
C SER A 32 -17.04 6.65 9.00
N LYS A 33 -17.40 7.85 8.52
CA LYS A 33 -16.46 8.94 8.25
C LYS A 33 -15.55 9.24 9.44
N SER A 34 -16.08 9.18 10.66
CA SER A 34 -15.30 9.41 11.89
C SER A 34 -14.28 8.31 12.15
N ALA A 35 -14.62 7.04 11.88
CA ALA A 35 -13.68 5.93 11.99
C ALA A 35 -12.57 6.05 10.94
N LEU A 36 -12.91 6.30 9.67
CA LEU A 36 -11.93 6.53 8.60
C LEU A 36 -11.00 7.70 8.91
N GLY A 37 -11.56 8.83 9.37
CA GLY A 37 -10.78 9.99 9.78
C GLY A 37 -9.90 9.74 11.01
N SER A 38 -10.23 8.76 11.85
CA SER A 38 -9.35 8.27 12.91
C SER A 38 -8.25 7.34 12.36
N TYR A 39 -8.57 6.47 11.40
CA TYR A 39 -7.60 5.53 10.82
C TYR A 39 -6.47 6.23 10.05
N GLU A 40 -6.72 7.42 9.52
CA GLU A 40 -5.72 8.23 8.81
C GLU A 40 -4.96 9.21 9.71
N LYS A 41 -5.25 9.23 11.02
CA LYS A 41 -4.53 10.06 12.00
C LYS A 41 -3.44 9.25 12.68
N ASP A 42 -2.34 9.92 12.97
CA ASP A 42 -1.22 9.37 13.74
C ASP A 42 -1.54 9.31 15.25
N ASP A 43 -2.65 8.64 15.61
CA ASP A 43 -3.07 8.39 17.01
C ASP A 43 -2.99 6.91 17.41
N TYR A 44 -2.49 6.05 16.52
CA TYR A 44 -2.34 4.60 16.71
C TYR A 44 -3.64 3.86 17.07
N LYS A 45 -4.80 4.34 16.63
CA LYS A 45 -6.06 3.61 16.81
C LYS A 45 -6.01 2.22 16.21
N GLU A 46 -6.54 1.26 16.97
CA GLU A 46 -6.75 -0.09 16.46
C GLU A 46 -7.81 -0.08 15.35
N ILE A 47 -7.43 -0.64 14.21
CA ILE A 47 -8.34 -0.94 13.10
C ILE A 47 -8.68 -2.42 13.23
N ASN A 48 -9.96 -2.75 13.29
CA ASN A 48 -10.36 -4.16 13.34
C ASN A 48 -9.97 -4.88 12.03
N HIS A 49 -9.70 -6.17 12.13
CA HIS A 49 -9.27 -6.99 10.98
C HIS A 49 -10.27 -6.98 9.82
N GLY A 50 -11.58 -6.92 10.09
CA GLY A 50 -12.61 -6.85 9.05
C GLY A 50 -12.50 -5.58 8.21
N ASN A 51 -12.32 -4.42 8.84
CA ASN A 51 -12.12 -3.15 8.15
C ASN A 51 -10.79 -3.12 7.39
N LEU A 52 -9.74 -3.76 7.91
CA LEU A 52 -8.45 -3.88 7.21
C LEU A 52 -8.60 -4.68 5.91
N ILE A 53 -9.24 -5.84 5.97
CA ILE A 53 -9.52 -6.68 4.78
C ILE A 53 -10.37 -5.90 3.78
N LEU A 54 -11.46 -5.29 4.25
CA LEU A 54 -12.36 -4.51 3.40
C LEU A 54 -11.65 -3.36 2.68
N LEU A 55 -10.78 -2.63 3.40
CA LEU A 55 -10.01 -1.53 2.81
C LEU A 55 -8.97 -2.06 1.81
N ALA A 56 -8.30 -3.18 2.12
CA ALA A 56 -7.36 -3.82 1.21
C ALA A 56 -8.05 -4.22 -0.11
N ASP A 57 -9.20 -4.87 -0.03
CA ASP A 57 -10.02 -5.26 -1.18
C ASP A 57 -10.52 -4.03 -1.95
N PHE A 58 -11.03 -3.01 -1.24
CA PHE A 58 -11.50 -1.76 -1.84
C PHE A 58 -10.40 -1.05 -2.65
N TYR A 59 -9.18 -1.04 -2.13
CA TYR A 59 -8.04 -0.41 -2.81
C TYR A 59 -7.34 -1.34 -3.81
N GLY A 60 -7.72 -2.61 -3.86
CA GLY A 60 -7.07 -3.62 -4.72
C GLY A 60 -5.61 -3.85 -4.34
N VAL A 61 -5.29 -3.82 -3.05
CA VAL A 61 -3.93 -4.04 -2.52
C VAL A 61 -3.89 -5.22 -1.56
N SER A 62 -2.71 -5.78 -1.34
CA SER A 62 -2.49 -6.79 -0.31
C SER A 62 -2.46 -6.17 1.10
N LEU A 63 -2.74 -6.99 2.12
CA LEU A 63 -2.53 -6.57 3.52
C LEU A 63 -1.05 -6.24 3.79
N ASP A 64 -0.10 -6.99 3.22
CA ASP A 64 1.32 -6.67 3.42
C ASP A 64 1.71 -5.30 2.85
N TYR A 65 1.08 -4.87 1.75
CA TYR A 65 1.24 -3.50 1.24
C TYR A 65 0.62 -2.48 2.19
N LEU A 66 -0.60 -2.74 2.67
CA LEU A 66 -1.31 -1.87 3.60
C LEU A 66 -0.52 -1.65 4.90
N PHE A 67 0.13 -2.70 5.39
CA PHE A 67 0.99 -2.69 6.58
C PHE A 67 2.44 -2.25 6.29
N CYS A 68 2.72 -1.73 5.09
CA CYS A 68 4.03 -1.22 4.67
C CYS A 68 5.18 -2.25 4.78
N ARG A 69 4.85 -3.55 4.71
CA ARG A 69 5.84 -4.66 4.69
C ARG A 69 6.43 -4.88 3.30
N THR A 70 5.74 -4.39 2.27
CA THR A 70 6.17 -4.41 0.86
C THR A 70 5.73 -3.14 0.15
N GLU A 71 6.44 -2.75 -0.90
CA GLU A 71 6.00 -1.70 -1.83
C GLU A 71 5.22 -2.26 -3.04
N ASN A 72 5.14 -3.58 -3.16
CA ASN A 72 4.32 -4.22 -4.18
C ASN A 72 2.85 -4.15 -3.76
N ARG A 73 2.05 -3.36 -4.49
CA ARG A 73 0.61 -3.18 -4.23
C ARG A 73 -0.15 -4.51 -4.21
N ALA A 74 0.20 -5.41 -5.12
CA ALA A 74 -0.36 -6.76 -5.20
C ALA A 74 0.77 -7.80 -5.17
N GLU A 75 0.44 -9.05 -4.84
CA GLU A 75 1.34 -10.17 -5.12
C GLU A 75 1.39 -10.40 -6.63
N ILE A 76 2.37 -9.78 -7.26
CA ILE A 76 2.60 -9.90 -8.70
C ILE A 76 3.45 -11.15 -8.93
N ASN A 77 2.80 -12.26 -9.30
CA ASN A 77 3.47 -13.46 -9.82
C ASN A 77 3.72 -13.34 -11.33
N THR A 78 4.33 -12.23 -11.76
CA THR A 78 4.74 -12.08 -13.17
C THR A 78 5.95 -12.96 -13.43
N PRO A 79 5.89 -13.86 -14.44
CA PRO A 79 7.06 -14.63 -14.83
C PRO A 79 8.23 -13.70 -15.17
N LEU A 80 9.40 -13.92 -14.56
CA LEU A 80 10.60 -13.10 -14.80
C LEU A 80 10.95 -12.95 -16.30
N ARG A 81 10.56 -13.93 -17.12
CA ARG A 81 10.76 -13.92 -18.58
C ARG A 81 10.01 -12.77 -19.28
N GLU A 82 8.84 -12.38 -18.78
CA GLU A 82 8.05 -11.26 -19.34
C GLU A 82 8.71 -9.90 -19.08
N LEU A 83 9.63 -9.82 -18.11
CA LEU A 83 10.38 -8.62 -17.80
C LEU A 83 11.58 -8.41 -18.74
N HIS A 84 11.89 -9.38 -19.61
CA HIS A 84 13.02 -9.34 -20.57
C HIS A 84 14.36 -8.93 -19.94
N LEU A 85 14.60 -9.30 -18.68
CA LEU A 85 15.82 -8.97 -17.96
C LEU A 85 16.98 -9.87 -18.44
N SER A 86 18.15 -9.27 -18.69
CA SER A 86 19.39 -10.03 -18.89
C SER A 86 19.94 -10.56 -17.56
N ASP A 87 20.83 -11.56 -17.62
CA ASP A 87 21.49 -12.11 -16.43
C ASP A 87 22.28 -11.04 -15.66
N GLU A 88 22.92 -10.11 -16.36
CA GLU A 88 23.63 -8.97 -15.76
C GLU A 88 22.66 -8.06 -14.98
N MET A 89 21.48 -7.78 -15.53
CA MET A 89 20.47 -6.95 -14.87
C MET A 89 19.92 -7.65 -13.62
N VAL A 90 19.69 -8.97 -13.68
CA VAL A 90 19.27 -9.75 -12.51
C VAL A 90 20.34 -9.72 -11.42
N ALA A 91 21.62 -9.86 -11.78
CA ALA A 91 22.72 -9.79 -10.83
C ALA A 91 22.82 -8.40 -10.17
N LEU A 92 22.60 -7.33 -10.95
CA LEU A 92 22.62 -5.96 -10.47
C LEU A 92 21.48 -5.64 -9.49
N LEU A 93 20.25 -6.11 -9.78
CA LEU A 93 19.10 -5.94 -8.89
C LEU A 93 19.29 -6.73 -7.57
N LYS A 94 19.87 -7.93 -7.65
CA LYS A 94 20.17 -8.76 -6.46
C LYS A 94 21.30 -8.20 -5.61
N SER A 95 22.24 -7.47 -6.21
CA SER A 95 23.41 -6.97 -5.47
C SER A 95 23.09 -5.82 -4.52
N GLY A 96 21.86 -5.29 -4.52
CA GLY A 96 21.45 -4.16 -3.67
C GLY A 96 22.20 -2.85 -3.98
N ARG A 97 22.92 -2.80 -5.11
CA ARG A 97 23.69 -1.62 -5.56
C ARG A 97 22.77 -0.53 -6.11
N ILE A 98 21.57 -0.92 -6.49
CA ILE A 98 20.49 -0.02 -6.90
C ILE A 98 19.41 -0.06 -5.83
N ASN A 99 18.92 1.11 -5.43
CA ASN A 99 17.72 1.21 -4.61
C ASN A 99 16.50 1.05 -5.52
N ASN A 100 15.96 -0.17 -5.57
CA ASN A 100 14.84 -0.51 -6.44
C ASN A 100 13.58 0.35 -6.17
N ARG A 101 13.46 0.94 -4.97
CA ARG A 101 12.35 1.87 -4.63
C ARG A 101 12.42 3.21 -5.37
N LEU A 102 13.53 3.50 -6.06
CA LEU A 102 13.73 4.72 -6.83
C LEU A 102 13.55 4.51 -8.34
N LEU A 103 13.30 3.27 -8.78
CA LEU A 103 13.19 2.95 -10.20
C LEU A 103 11.81 3.25 -10.80
N CYS A 104 10.81 3.54 -9.96
CA CYS A 104 9.43 3.79 -10.35
C CYS A 104 8.70 4.59 -9.26
#